data_AF-A0AAU1TD53-F1
#
_entry.id   AF-A0AAU1TD53-F1
#
_cell.length_a   1.000
_cell.length_b   1.000
_cell.length_c   1.000
_cell.angle_alpha   90.00
_cell.angle_beta   90.00
_cell.angle_gamma   90.00
#
_symmetry.space_group_name_H-M   'P 1'
#
loop_
_entity.id
_entity.type
_entity.pdbx_description
1 polymer ?
#
loop_
_entity_poly.entity_id
_entity_poly.type
_entity_poly.pdbx_seq_one_letter_code
_entity_poly.pdbx_strand_id
1 'polypeptide(L)'
;MDEITGVLRREFGAAEGSFLLRLRGDLEWDRAAFTCLERAMRAVCERSQSDEKLDRWVAEGFYEVATWVPLWTSRPNFPRPTPDAYFEDCIERIGDLANWFFRGRHDYCEGHAWTDL
;
A
#
# COMPACT_ATOMS: atom_id res chain seq x y z
N MET A 1 18.28 5.51 -7.59
CA MET A 1 16.99 5.13 -6.96
C MET A 1 17.35 4.51 -5.64
N ASP A 2 16.88 5.06 -4.54
CA ASP A 2 17.10 4.42 -3.23
C ASP A 2 16.31 3.12 -3.11
N GLU A 3 16.65 2.32 -2.10
CA GLU A 3 16.13 0.97 -1.89
C GLU A 3 14.60 0.93 -1.78
N ILE A 4 14.02 1.88 -1.03
CA ILE A 4 12.56 1.97 -0.78
C ILE A 4 11.81 2.27 -2.09
N THR A 5 12.27 3.28 -2.82
CA THR A 5 11.68 3.65 -4.11
C THR A 5 11.86 2.52 -5.14
N GLY A 6 12.93 1.73 -5.03
CA GLY A 6 13.13 0.50 -5.79
C GLY A 6 12.08 -0.56 -5.50
N VAL A 7 11.72 -0.78 -4.24
CA VAL A 7 10.63 -1.67 -3.82
C VAL A 7 9.31 -1.19 -4.42
N LEU A 8 8.92 0.07 -4.22
CA LEU A 8 7.67 0.59 -4.78
C LEU A 8 7.60 0.47 -6.30
N ARG A 9 8.72 0.70 -6.99
CA ARG A 9 8.74 0.56 -8.46
C ARG A 9 8.47 -0.88 -8.90
N ARG A 10 9.01 -1.86 -8.18
CA ARG A 10 8.71 -3.28 -8.43
C ARG A 10 7.27 -3.63 -8.09
N GLU A 11 6.78 -3.13 -6.95
CA GLU A 11 5.41 -3.35 -6.51
C GLU A 11 4.40 -2.81 -7.50
N PHE A 12 4.46 -1.50 -7.80
CA PHE A 12 3.55 -0.83 -8.74
C PHE A 12 3.68 -1.36 -10.16
N GLY A 13 4.86 -1.83 -10.55
CA GLY A 13 5.11 -2.48 -11.82
C GLY A 13 4.62 -3.92 -11.92
N ALA A 14 4.01 -4.48 -10.86
CA ALA A 14 3.61 -5.89 -10.77
C ALA A 14 4.76 -6.86 -11.15
N ALA A 15 5.97 -6.56 -10.69
CA ALA A 15 7.14 -7.38 -10.97
C ALA A 15 7.08 -8.73 -10.24
N GLU A 16 7.91 -9.68 -10.66
CA GLU A 16 8.00 -10.98 -10.00
C GLU A 16 8.28 -10.84 -8.49
N GLY A 17 7.46 -11.55 -7.70
CA GLY A 17 7.49 -11.53 -6.24
C GLY A 17 6.67 -10.40 -5.59
N SER A 18 6.06 -9.49 -6.36
CA SER A 18 5.29 -8.38 -5.80
C SER A 18 3.90 -8.77 -5.32
N PHE A 19 3.34 -7.98 -4.40
CA PHE A 19 1.98 -8.17 -3.91
C PHE A 19 0.97 -8.01 -5.04
N LEU A 20 1.09 -6.95 -5.84
CA LEU A 20 0.13 -6.65 -6.91
C LEU A 20 0.10 -7.72 -8.01
N LEU A 21 1.23 -8.39 -8.29
CA LEU A 21 1.27 -9.47 -9.27
C LEU A 21 0.44 -10.67 -8.79
N ARG A 22 0.67 -11.14 -7.56
CA ARG A 22 -0.08 -12.28 -6.98
C ARG A 22 -1.56 -11.96 -6.82
N LEU A 23 -1.87 -10.73 -6.39
CA LEU A 23 -3.24 -10.30 -6.21
C LEU A 23 -4.02 -10.27 -7.55
N ARG A 24 -3.38 -9.88 -8.65
CA ARG A 24 -3.97 -9.80 -10.00
C ARG A 24 -4.03 -11.15 -10.70
N GLY A 25 -2.92 -11.89 -10.68
CA GLY A 25 -2.74 -13.11 -11.45
C GLY A 25 -3.31 -14.34 -10.75
N ASP A 26 -3.07 -14.45 -9.45
CA ASP A 26 -3.27 -15.70 -8.70
C ASP A 26 -4.46 -15.62 -7.73
N LEU A 27 -5.09 -14.45 -7.61
CA LEU A 27 -6.13 -14.15 -6.61
C LEU A 27 -5.65 -14.43 -5.17
N GLU A 28 -4.36 -14.28 -4.93
CA GLU A 28 -3.73 -14.57 -3.64
C GLU A 28 -3.45 -13.29 -2.87
N TRP A 29 -3.88 -13.24 -1.62
CA TRP A 29 -3.43 -12.24 -0.66
C TRP A 29 -2.19 -12.75 0.09
N ASP A 30 -1.00 -12.50 -0.44
CA ASP A 30 0.25 -12.78 0.26
C ASP A 30 0.51 -11.71 1.33
N ARG A 31 0.44 -12.12 2.60
CA ARG A 31 0.65 -11.25 3.76
C ARG A 31 2.05 -10.63 3.79
N ALA A 32 3.09 -11.41 3.51
CA ALA A 32 4.47 -10.92 3.57
C ALA A 32 4.76 -9.91 2.45
N ALA A 33 4.23 -10.16 1.25
CA ALA A 33 4.31 -9.22 0.14
C ALA A 33 3.52 -7.93 0.45
N PHE A 34 2.34 -8.05 1.04
CA PHE A 34 1.56 -6.88 1.50
C PHE A 34 2.34 -6.06 2.53
N THR A 35 2.91 -6.68 3.58
CA THR A 35 3.72 -5.99 4.59
C THR A 35 4.91 -5.27 3.96
N CYS A 36 5.55 -5.86 2.94
CA CYS A 36 6.65 -5.22 2.21
C CYS A 36 6.18 -3.95 1.47
N LEU A 37 5.07 -4.04 0.74
CA LEU A 37 4.44 -2.91 0.06
C LEU A 37 4.03 -1.81 1.06
N GLU A 38 3.33 -2.16 2.13
CA GLU A 38 2.85 -1.24 3.16
C GLU A 38 4.01 -0.45 3.78
N ARG A 39 5.09 -1.13 4.18
CA ARG A 39 6.26 -0.50 4.78
C ARG A 39 6.95 0.43 3.80
N ALA A 40 7.07 0.03 2.53
CA ALA A 40 7.67 0.87 1.50
C ALA A 40 6.81 2.12 1.22
N MET A 41 5.49 1.99 1.17
CA MET A 41 4.57 3.12 1.04
C MET A 41 4.71 4.07 2.24
N ARG A 42 4.67 3.54 3.47
CA ARG A 42 4.83 4.32 4.70
C ARG A 42 6.15 5.11 4.73
N ALA A 43 7.26 4.45 4.41
CA ALA A 43 8.56 5.11 4.39
C ALA A 43 8.66 6.22 3.32
N VAL A 44 7.93 6.09 2.21
CA VAL A 44 7.81 7.19 1.23
C VAL A 44 6.94 8.33 1.76
N CYS A 45 5.84 8.05 2.47
CA CYS A 45 5.04 9.10 3.10
C CYS A 45 5.85 9.94 4.09
N GLU A 46 6.65 9.29 4.94
CA GLU A 46 7.53 9.97 5.90
C GLU A 46 8.53 10.90 5.20
N ARG A 47 9.13 10.42 4.11
CA ARG A 47 10.14 11.18 3.34
C ARG A 47 9.55 12.33 2.55
N SER A 48 8.38 12.14 1.98
CA SER A 48 7.71 13.13 1.13
C SER A 48 6.73 14.02 1.89
N GLN A 49 6.66 13.91 3.22
CA GLN A 49 5.72 14.67 4.06
C GLN A 49 5.82 16.19 3.85
N SER A 50 7.03 16.70 3.60
CA SER A 50 7.30 18.13 3.40
C SER A 50 7.50 18.52 1.93
N ASP A 51 7.31 17.59 0.99
CA ASP A 51 7.52 17.85 -0.43
C ASP A 51 6.32 18.60 -1.01
N GLU A 52 6.58 19.73 -1.69
CA GLU A 52 5.53 20.46 -2.42
C GLU A 52 5.15 19.81 -3.76
N LYS A 53 6.03 18.94 -4.28
CA LYS A 53 5.87 18.28 -5.58
C LYS A 53 6.09 16.79 -5.41
N LEU A 54 5.11 16.01 -5.85
CA LEU A 54 5.16 14.56 -5.83
C LEU A 54 5.59 14.03 -7.19
N ASP A 55 6.48 13.04 -7.18
CA ASP A 55 6.83 12.29 -8.38
C ASP A 55 5.57 11.62 -8.95
N ARG A 56 5.24 11.95 -10.20
CA ARG A 56 4.00 11.47 -10.85
C ARG A 56 3.82 9.97 -10.75
N TRP A 57 4.87 9.20 -11.05
CA TRP A 57 4.77 7.74 -11.07
C TRP A 57 4.54 7.14 -9.67
N VAL A 58 5.00 7.83 -8.61
CA VAL A 58 4.73 7.43 -7.21
C VAL A 58 3.27 7.74 -6.89
N ALA A 59 2.82 8.96 -7.20
CA ALA A 59 1.43 9.39 -7.01
C ALA A 59 0.43 8.46 -7.73
N GLU A 60 0.69 8.11 -8.98
CA GLU A 60 -0.12 7.15 -9.74
C GLU A 60 -0.15 5.78 -9.05
N GLY A 61 0.99 5.30 -8.54
CA GLY A 61 1.06 4.03 -7.81
C GLY A 61 0.25 4.02 -6.51
N PHE A 62 0.36 5.06 -5.69
CA PHE A 62 -0.47 5.21 -4.48
C PHE A 62 -1.96 5.26 -4.82
N TYR A 63 -2.33 6.05 -5.84
CA TYR A 63 -3.71 6.13 -6.30
C TYR A 63 -4.23 4.77 -6.80
N GLU A 64 -3.45 4.06 -7.60
CA GLU A 64 -3.81 2.75 -8.13
C GLU A 64 -4.00 1.73 -6.99
N VAL A 65 -3.07 1.64 -6.03
CA VAL A 65 -3.22 0.74 -4.88
C VAL A 65 -4.47 1.08 -4.06
N ALA A 66 -4.71 2.37 -3.78
CA ALA A 66 -5.84 2.80 -2.96
C ALA A 66 -7.21 2.68 -3.63
N THR A 67 -7.27 2.63 -4.96
CA THR A 67 -8.53 2.50 -5.69
C THR A 67 -8.77 1.09 -6.19
N TRP A 68 -7.74 0.47 -6.76
CA TRP A 68 -7.86 -0.83 -7.41
C TRP A 68 -7.88 -1.99 -6.43
N VAL A 69 -7.04 -2.00 -5.37
CA VAL A 69 -6.99 -3.12 -4.42
C VAL A 69 -8.35 -3.32 -3.73
N PRO A 70 -8.99 -2.29 -3.12
CA PRO A 70 -10.28 -2.47 -2.46
C PRO A 70 -11.38 -2.88 -3.46
N LEU A 71 -11.38 -2.28 -4.66
CA LEU A 71 -12.34 -2.62 -5.70
C LEU A 71 -12.21 -4.09 -6.13
N TRP A 72 -10.98 -4.56 -6.36
CA TRP A 72 -10.71 -5.92 -6.80
C TRP A 72 -11.07 -6.97 -5.76
N THR A 73 -10.76 -6.72 -4.48
CA THR A 73 -10.98 -7.67 -3.38
C THR A 73 -12.38 -7.59 -2.77
N SER A 74 -13.18 -6.56 -3.10
CA SER A 74 -14.59 -6.47 -2.69
C SER A 74 -15.50 -7.54 -3.33
N ARG A 75 -15.03 -8.22 -4.38
CA ARG A 75 -15.82 -9.23 -5.11
C ARG A 75 -16.20 -10.39 -4.18
N PRO A 76 -17.44 -10.91 -4.23
CA PRO A 76 -17.90 -11.97 -3.32
C PRO A 76 -17.05 -13.25 -3.31
N ASN A 77 -16.42 -13.57 -4.45
CA ASN A 77 -15.65 -14.81 -4.63
C ASN A 77 -14.13 -14.60 -4.45
N PHE A 78 -13.69 -13.43 -3.99
CA PHE A 78 -12.27 -13.22 -3.70
C PHE A 78 -11.90 -13.95 -2.40
N PRO A 79 -10.84 -14.78 -2.37
CA PRO A 79 -10.44 -15.53 -1.18
C PRO A 79 -9.74 -14.60 -0.19
N ARG A 80 -10.53 -13.88 0.62
CA ARG A 80 -10.00 -12.94 1.62
C ARG A 80 -9.16 -13.67 2.67
N PRO A 81 -8.06 -13.06 3.14
CA PRO A 81 -7.27 -13.62 4.23
C PRO A 81 -8.09 -13.61 5.52
N THR A 82 -7.89 -14.63 6.37
CA THR A 82 -8.50 -14.70 7.70
C THR A 82 -7.50 -14.23 8.76
N PRO A 83 -7.94 -13.56 9.84
CA PRO A 83 -9.33 -13.16 10.12
C PRO A 83 -9.77 -11.95 9.27
N ASP A 84 -11.07 -11.77 9.09
CA ASP A 84 -11.64 -10.65 8.30
C ASP A 84 -11.13 -9.28 8.79
N ALA A 85 -10.96 -9.12 10.11
CA ALA A 85 -10.41 -7.90 10.70
C ALA A 85 -9.04 -7.53 10.10
N TYR A 86 -8.16 -8.50 9.87
CA TYR A 86 -6.86 -8.23 9.23
C TYR A 86 -7.03 -7.67 7.82
N PHE A 87 -7.96 -8.22 7.04
CA PHE A 87 -8.21 -7.74 5.69
C PHE A 87 -8.73 -6.30 5.72
N GLU A 88 -9.72 -6.00 6.57
CA GLU A 88 -10.27 -4.66 6.69
C GLU A 88 -9.21 -3.64 7.17
N ASP A 89 -8.40 -4.00 8.17
CA ASP A 89 -7.30 -3.17 8.66
C ASP A 89 -6.28 -2.87 7.54
N CYS A 90 -6.01 -3.83 6.65
CA CYS A 90 -5.13 -3.64 5.50
C CYS A 90 -5.72 -2.68 4.46
N ILE A 91 -7.03 -2.78 4.21
CA ILE A 91 -7.74 -1.89 3.27
C ILE A 91 -7.77 -0.45 3.81
N GLU A 92 -8.05 -0.29 5.10
CA GLU A 92 -7.99 1.00 5.79
C GLU A 92 -6.55 1.58 5.72
N ARG A 93 -5.54 0.77 6.04
CA ARG A 93 -4.13 1.16 5.98
C ARG A 93 -3.71 1.69 4.61
N ILE A 94 -4.13 1.04 3.53
CA ILE A 94 -3.86 1.51 2.17
C ILE A 94 -4.44 2.93 1.97
N GLY A 95 -5.68 3.14 2.41
CA GLY A 95 -6.38 4.42 2.29
C GLY A 95 -5.66 5.53 3.07
N ASP A 96 -5.27 5.23 4.31
CA ASP A 96 -4.55 6.17 5.18
C ASP A 96 -3.19 6.56 4.61
N LEU A 97 -2.44 5.59 4.06
CA LEU A 97 -1.14 5.85 3.46
C LEU A 97 -1.27 6.74 2.21
N ALA A 98 -2.27 6.49 1.36
CA ALA A 98 -2.53 7.35 0.20
C ALA A 98 -2.96 8.76 0.62
N ASN A 99 -3.85 8.87 1.60
CA ASN A 99 -4.27 10.16 2.16
C ASN A 99 -3.05 10.93 2.71
N TRP A 100 -2.20 10.27 3.50
CA TRP A 100 -0.97 10.87 4.01
C TRP A 100 -0.06 11.34 2.88
N PHE A 101 0.23 10.49 1.90
CA PHE A 101 1.10 10.84 0.78
C PHE A 101 0.63 12.10 0.04
N PHE A 102 -0.68 12.24 -0.21
CA PHE A 102 -1.22 13.39 -0.92
C PHE A 102 -1.42 14.65 -0.06
N ARG A 103 -1.61 14.51 1.26
CA ARG A 103 -1.86 15.65 2.15
C ARG A 103 -0.64 16.13 2.92
N GLY A 104 0.45 15.37 2.91
CA GLY A 104 1.66 15.68 3.67
C GLY A 104 1.48 15.59 5.19
N ARG A 105 0.46 14.85 5.67
CA ARG A 105 0.28 14.54 7.10
C ARG A 105 -0.57 13.28 7.26
N HIS A 106 -0.27 12.47 8.28
CA HIS A 106 -1.12 11.34 8.66
C HIS A 106 -2.21 11.77 9.63
N ASP A 107 -3.32 11.04 9.67
CA ASP A 107 -4.47 11.33 10.56
C ASP A 107 -4.28 10.79 12.00
N TYR A 108 -3.18 10.07 12.26
CA TYR A 108 -2.83 9.54 13.58
C TYR A 108 -2.23 10.59 14.53
N CYS A 109 -2.41 10.40 15.84
CA CYS A 109 -1.79 11.24 16.86
C CYS A 109 -0.25 11.07 16.90
N GLU A 110 0.46 12.10 17.37
CA GLU A 110 1.89 11.98 17.67
C GLU A 110 2.16 10.81 18.62
N GLY A 111 3.17 10.00 18.29
CA GLY A 111 3.50 8.78 19.04
C GLY A 111 2.68 7.53 18.66
N HIS A 112 1.90 7.57 17.58
CA HIS A 112 1.25 6.38 17.04
C HIS A 112 2.29 5.31 16.66
N ALA A 113 2.12 4.11 17.20
CA ALA A 113 2.91 2.94 16.86
C ALA A 113 2.20 2.15 15.76
N TRP A 114 2.79 2.15 14.57
CA TRP A 114 2.32 1.32 13.47
C TRP A 114 2.55 -0.15 13.80
N THR A 115 1.46 -0.88 14.06
CA THR A 115 1.52 -2.34 14.19
C THR A 115 1.72 -2.96 12.81
N ASP A 116 2.58 -3.97 12.75
CA ASP A 116 2.63 -4.86 11.60
C ASP A 116 1.29 -5.60 11.51
N LEU A 117 0.72 -5.62 10.30
CA LEU A 117 -0.50 -6.33 9.96
C LEU A 117 -0.13 -7.73 9.42
#